data_AF-U6D9W5-F1
#
_entry.id   AF-U6D9W5-F1
#
_cell.length_a   1.000
_cell.length_b   1.000
_cell.length_c   1.000
_cell.angle_alpha   90.00
_cell.angle_beta   90.00
_cell.angle_gamma   90.00
#
_symmetry.space_group_name_H-M   'P 1'
#
loop_
_entity.id
_entity.type
_entity.pdbx_description
1 polymer ?
#
loop_
_entity_poly.entity_id
_entity_poly.type
_entity_poly.pdbx_seq_one_letter_code
_entity_poly.pdbx_strand_id
1 'polypeptide(L)'
;KSLDEDNLGPKRIVALEKEAKEGPRQAEEAIVSIQDITVNYFKETVKALAGMQKQMEQDKKRFGQAAWATATPRLEKLKLMLARETLQLMRARELCLNHKRAEIHRKMEDLPEQEKNTDVVDELEIQYYEIQLELYEVKFEILKYEEILLITQLDSIKRLIKDKEEEVVYYDPCESPEELGALAGAAGLPGDPSAEVKELSRQCGRLESQRGRICARRARLRNRQDQCRENHRLRLQLAEESVKHFHQHHRIQVKRDKMKEEEQK
;
A
#
# COMPACT_ATOMS: atom_id res chain seq x y z
N LYS A 1 -0.39 18.13 -39.35
CA LYS A 1 -1.21 17.70 -40.51
C LYS A 1 -2.61 17.42 -39.98
N SER A 2 -3.49 18.42 -39.96
CA SER A 2 -4.92 18.18 -39.75
C SER A 2 -5.39 17.39 -40.97
N LEU A 3 -6.14 16.31 -40.75
CA LEU A 3 -6.92 15.70 -41.82
C LEU A 3 -8.00 16.72 -42.17
N ASP A 4 -8.04 17.20 -43.41
CA ASP A 4 -9.19 17.98 -43.91
C ASP A 4 -10.42 17.07 -43.79
N GLU A 5 -11.26 17.33 -42.78
CA GLU A 5 -12.50 16.59 -42.52
C GLU A 5 -13.47 16.71 -43.71
N ASP A 6 -13.31 17.75 -44.52
CA ASP A 6 -14.13 18.09 -45.70
C ASP A 6 -14.01 17.10 -46.87
N ASN A 7 -13.04 16.17 -46.87
CA ASN A 7 -12.83 15.18 -47.93
C ASN A 7 -13.18 13.73 -47.52
N LEU A 8 -13.71 13.51 -46.31
CA LEU A 8 -14.01 12.16 -45.83
C LEU A 8 -15.41 11.72 -46.26
N GLY A 9 -15.50 10.59 -46.98
CA GLY A 9 -16.79 10.03 -47.38
C GLY A 9 -17.63 9.57 -46.16
N PRO A 10 -18.98 9.50 -46.28
CA PRO A 10 -19.90 9.22 -45.16
C PRO A 10 -19.56 7.95 -44.36
N LYS A 11 -19.10 6.90 -45.05
CA LYS A 11 -18.68 5.63 -44.41
C LYS A 11 -17.44 5.81 -43.52
N ARG A 12 -16.51 6.70 -43.88
CA ARG A 12 -15.30 6.95 -43.10
C ARG A 12 -15.58 7.84 -41.89
N ILE A 13 -16.49 8.81 -42.02
CA ILE A 13 -16.98 9.62 -40.89
C ILE A 13 -17.61 8.70 -39.84
N VAL A 14 -18.54 7.83 -40.23
CA VAL A 14 -19.18 6.87 -39.29
C VAL A 14 -18.15 5.93 -38.65
N ALA A 15 -17.14 5.49 -39.39
CA ALA A 15 -16.05 4.67 -38.84
C ALA A 15 -15.21 5.44 -37.81
N LEU A 16 -14.86 6.70 -38.09
CA LEU A 16 -14.09 7.56 -37.18
C LEU A 16 -14.90 7.93 -35.93
N GLU A 17 -16.20 8.19 -36.06
CA GLU A 17 -17.09 8.41 -34.91
C GLU A 17 -17.18 7.18 -34.02
N LYS A 18 -17.17 5.99 -34.61
CA LYS A 18 -17.12 4.73 -33.86
C LYS A 18 -15.77 4.54 -33.16
N GLU A 19 -14.65 4.75 -33.86
CA GLU A 19 -13.30 4.68 -33.28
C GLU A 19 -13.13 5.69 -32.13
N ALA A 20 -13.64 6.92 -32.29
CA ALA A 20 -13.60 7.96 -31.25
C ALA A 20 -14.42 7.59 -30.01
N LYS A 21 -15.56 6.90 -30.19
CA LYS A 21 -16.38 6.38 -29.07
C LYS A 21 -15.72 5.17 -28.38
N GLU A 22 -15.01 4.34 -29.12
CA GLU A 22 -14.35 3.14 -28.58
C GLU A 22 -12.99 3.43 -27.93
N GLY A 23 -12.29 4.48 -28.36
CA GLY A 23 -10.96 4.85 -27.87
C GLY A 23 -10.85 5.00 -26.35
N PRO A 24 -11.72 5.77 -25.67
CA PRO A 24 -11.68 5.93 -24.21
C PRO A 24 -11.86 4.60 -23.46
N ARG A 25 -12.74 3.72 -23.95
CA ARG A 25 -12.97 2.40 -23.37
C ARG A 25 -11.74 1.51 -23.51
N GLN A 26 -11.12 1.49 -24.68
CA GLN A 26 -9.88 0.73 -24.90
C GLN A 26 -8.73 1.26 -24.04
N ALA A 27 -8.64 2.58 -23.86
CA ALA A 27 -7.64 3.19 -22.98
C ALA A 27 -7.85 2.78 -21.51
N GLU A 28 -9.10 2.75 -21.05
CA GLU A 28 -9.45 2.30 -19.71
C GLU A 28 -9.15 0.80 -19.49
N GLU A 29 -9.53 -0.07 -20.44
CA GLU A 29 -9.20 -1.50 -20.41
C GLU A 29 -7.68 -1.72 -20.37
N ALA A 30 -6.91 -0.94 -21.15
CA ALA A 30 -5.45 -0.98 -21.12
C ALA A 30 -4.86 -0.53 -19.78
N ILE A 31 -5.41 0.52 -19.15
CA ILE A 31 -4.98 0.98 -17.82
C ILE A 31 -5.18 -0.12 -16.78
N VAL A 32 -6.36 -0.76 -16.75
CA VAL A 32 -6.64 -1.88 -15.82
C VAL A 32 -5.67 -3.04 -16.06
N SER A 33 -5.45 -3.41 -17.33
CA SER A 33 -4.50 -4.47 -17.68
C SER A 33 -3.07 -4.16 -17.20
N ILE A 34 -2.60 -2.92 -17.36
CA ILE A 34 -1.26 -2.50 -16.91
C ILE A 34 -1.18 -2.56 -15.38
N GLN A 35 -2.23 -2.12 -14.68
CA GLN A 35 -2.29 -2.17 -13.21
C GLN A 35 -2.23 -3.61 -12.69
N ASP A 36 -3.00 -4.53 -13.28
CA ASP A 36 -3.01 -5.95 -12.90
C ASP A 36 -1.66 -6.63 -13.13
N ILE A 37 -1.03 -6.36 -14.29
CA ILE A 37 0.33 -6.84 -14.59
C ILE A 37 1.33 -6.30 -13.55
N THR A 38 1.20 -5.02 -13.19
CA THR A 38 2.07 -4.37 -12.20
C THR A 38 1.92 -5.01 -10.81
N VAL A 39 0.69 -5.28 -10.37
CA VAL A 39 0.43 -5.99 -9.10
C VAL A 39 1.05 -7.39 -9.13
N ASN A 40 0.88 -8.12 -10.23
CA ASN A 40 1.44 -9.47 -10.38
C ASN A 40 2.97 -9.47 -10.37
N TYR A 41 3.60 -8.51 -11.06
CA TYR A 41 5.05 -8.34 -11.06
C TYR A 41 5.61 -8.17 -9.63
N PHE A 42 5.05 -7.24 -8.85
CA PHE A 42 5.52 -7.02 -7.48
C PHE A 42 5.17 -8.19 -6.56
N LYS A 43 4.05 -8.88 -6.80
CA LYS A 43 3.66 -10.07 -6.04
C LYS A 43 4.69 -11.18 -6.17
N GLU A 44 5.12 -11.50 -7.40
CA GLU A 44 6.16 -12.52 -7.62
C GLU A 44 7.53 -12.05 -7.13
N THR A 45 7.86 -10.76 -7.29
CA THR A 45 9.11 -10.17 -6.76
C THR A 45 9.20 -10.30 -5.24
N VAL A 46 8.14 -9.91 -4.52
CA VAL A 46 8.06 -10.03 -3.05
C VAL A 46 8.17 -11.49 -2.62
N LYS A 47 7.51 -12.40 -3.32
CA LYS A 47 7.58 -13.84 -3.04
C LYS A 47 9.00 -14.39 -3.19
N ALA A 48 9.72 -14.00 -4.25
CA ALA A 48 11.11 -14.39 -4.45
C ALA A 48 12.03 -13.83 -3.35
N LEU A 49 11.91 -12.54 -3.03
CA LEU A 49 12.69 -11.88 -1.98
C LEU A 49 12.41 -12.47 -0.58
N ALA A 50 11.15 -12.80 -0.28
CA ALA A 50 10.79 -13.47 0.97
C ALA A 50 11.41 -14.87 1.06
N GLY A 51 11.48 -15.60 -0.05
CA GLY A 51 12.21 -16.86 -0.17
C GLY A 51 13.69 -16.71 0.17
N MET A 52 14.35 -15.71 -0.44
CA MET A 52 15.76 -15.40 -0.16
C MET A 52 15.99 -15.01 1.30
N GLN A 53 15.11 -14.19 1.88
CA GLN A 53 15.24 -13.78 3.29
C GLN A 53 15.13 -14.99 4.21
N LYS A 54 14.17 -15.88 3.95
CA LYS A 54 13.98 -17.11 4.73
C LYS A 54 15.23 -18.00 4.69
N GLN A 55 15.86 -18.13 3.53
CA GLN A 55 17.12 -18.87 3.38
C GLN A 55 18.25 -18.23 4.19
N MET A 56 18.44 -16.90 4.11
CA MET A 56 19.48 -16.22 4.91
C MET A 56 19.22 -16.35 6.42
N GLU A 57 17.97 -16.30 6.88
CA GLU A 57 17.65 -16.50 8.30
C GLU A 57 17.89 -17.96 8.76
N GLN A 58 17.84 -18.94 7.85
CA GLN A 58 18.26 -20.32 8.13
C GLN A 58 19.79 -20.41 8.20
N ASP A 59 20.49 -19.78 7.27
CA ASP A 59 21.95 -19.74 7.26
C ASP A 59 22.51 -19.09 8.54
N LYS A 60 21.85 -18.05 9.05
CA LYS A 60 22.17 -17.43 10.35
C LYS A 60 22.26 -18.43 11.50
N LYS A 61 21.41 -19.47 11.48
CA LYS A 61 21.41 -20.51 12.53
C LYS A 61 22.54 -21.52 12.35
N ARG A 62 23.11 -21.63 11.16
CA ARG A 62 24.16 -22.60 10.79
C ARG A 62 25.57 -22.03 10.96
N PHE A 63 25.74 -20.73 10.73
CA PHE A 63 27.02 -20.05 10.84
C PHE A 63 27.29 -19.51 12.25
N GLY A 64 28.53 -19.56 12.69
CA GLY A 64 28.97 -18.95 13.96
C GLY A 64 28.92 -17.41 13.90
N GLN A 65 28.90 -16.76 15.06
CA GLN A 65 28.70 -15.31 15.19
C GLN A 65 29.72 -14.48 14.39
N ALA A 66 31.00 -14.84 14.44
CA ALA A 66 32.05 -14.12 13.70
C ALA A 66 31.89 -14.23 12.17
N ALA A 67 31.61 -15.44 11.67
CA ALA A 67 31.35 -15.65 10.24
C ALA A 67 30.07 -14.93 9.80
N TRP A 68 29.02 -14.96 10.63
CA TRP A 68 27.74 -14.31 10.34
C TRP A 68 27.81 -12.77 10.38
N ALA A 69 28.68 -12.18 11.20
CA ALA A 69 28.86 -10.73 11.26
C ALA A 69 29.19 -10.14 9.88
N THR A 70 30.02 -10.82 9.08
CA THR A 70 30.35 -10.40 7.71
C THR A 70 29.16 -10.47 6.73
N ALA A 71 28.20 -11.39 6.97
CA ALA A 71 27.00 -11.55 6.14
C ALA A 71 25.81 -10.70 6.61
N THR A 72 25.87 -10.11 7.80
CA THR A 72 24.78 -9.31 8.40
C THR A 72 24.34 -8.13 7.53
N PRO A 73 25.25 -7.31 6.95
CA PRO A 73 24.85 -6.21 6.06
C PRO A 73 24.07 -6.67 4.81
N ARG A 74 24.36 -7.88 4.32
CA ARG A 74 23.62 -8.47 3.19
C ARG A 74 22.18 -8.81 3.59
N LEU A 75 21.96 -9.36 4.78
CA LEU A 75 20.61 -9.63 5.29
C LEU A 75 19.83 -8.33 5.51
N GLU A 76 20.47 -7.30 6.07
CA GLU A 76 19.87 -5.97 6.26
C GLU A 76 19.42 -5.37 4.93
N LYS A 77 20.29 -5.40 3.90
CA LYS A 77 19.96 -4.96 2.54
C LYS A 77 18.79 -5.74 1.95
N LEU A 78 18.74 -7.05 2.16
CA LEU A 78 17.65 -7.90 1.69
C LEU A 78 16.32 -7.57 2.37
N LYS A 79 16.32 -7.35 3.69
CA LYS A 79 15.13 -6.90 4.44
C LYS A 79 14.62 -5.56 3.94
N LEU A 80 15.52 -4.62 3.68
CA LEU A 80 15.19 -3.31 3.12
C LEU A 80 14.56 -3.45 1.73
N MET A 81 15.15 -4.28 0.86
CA MET A 81 14.64 -4.53 -0.49
C MET A 81 13.25 -5.17 -0.44
N LEU A 82 13.06 -6.21 0.37
CA LEU A 82 11.74 -6.85 0.54
C LEU A 82 10.69 -5.85 1.02
N ALA A 83 11.00 -5.03 2.03
CA ALA A 83 10.05 -4.04 2.53
C ALA A 83 9.73 -2.96 1.48
N ARG A 84 10.70 -2.56 0.64
CA ARG A 84 10.48 -1.62 -0.48
C ARG A 84 9.56 -2.22 -1.54
N GLU A 85 9.85 -3.43 -2.00
CA GLU A 85 9.04 -4.10 -3.03
C GLU A 85 7.62 -4.40 -2.51
N THR A 86 7.49 -4.74 -1.23
CA THR A 86 6.17 -4.96 -0.63
C THR A 86 5.39 -3.65 -0.50
N LEU A 87 6.06 -2.54 -0.20
CA LEU A 87 5.44 -1.21 -0.24
C LEU A 87 4.95 -0.85 -1.65
N GLN A 88 5.72 -1.16 -2.70
CA GLN A 88 5.27 -0.96 -4.09
C GLN A 88 4.09 -1.85 -4.45
N LEU A 89 4.09 -3.13 -4.03
CA LEU A 89 2.94 -4.02 -4.21
C LEU A 89 1.67 -3.42 -3.59
N MET A 90 1.76 -2.90 -2.36
CA MET A 90 0.61 -2.31 -1.69
C MET A 90 0.14 -1.02 -2.37
N ARG A 91 1.06 -0.18 -2.87
CA ARG A 91 0.70 1.03 -3.66
C ARG A 91 0.04 0.69 -4.99
N ALA A 92 0.51 -0.34 -5.68
CA ALA A 92 -0.12 -0.84 -6.90
C ALA A 92 -1.54 -1.35 -6.63
N ARG A 93 -1.74 -2.09 -5.53
CA ARG A 93 -3.08 -2.52 -5.07
C ARG A 93 -3.98 -1.33 -4.72
N GLU A 94 -3.46 -0.34 -4.01
CA GLU A 94 -4.20 0.88 -3.68
C GLU A 94 -4.69 1.60 -4.94
N LEU A 95 -3.84 1.67 -5.98
CA LEU A 95 -4.21 2.25 -7.27
C LEU A 95 -5.37 1.49 -7.93
N CYS A 96 -5.30 0.15 -7.97
CA CYS A 96 -6.36 -0.70 -8.52
C CYS A 96 -7.69 -0.49 -7.78
N LEU A 97 -7.65 -0.45 -6.45
CA LEU A 97 -8.84 -0.25 -5.63
C LEU A 97 -9.44 1.15 -5.79
N ASN A 98 -8.61 2.19 -5.91
CA ASN A 98 -9.09 3.53 -6.21
C ASN A 98 -9.78 3.60 -7.58
N HIS A 99 -9.27 2.88 -8.58
CA HIS A 99 -9.91 2.77 -9.88
C HIS A 99 -11.27 2.08 -9.79
N LYS A 100 -11.36 0.92 -9.14
CA LYS A 100 -12.64 0.23 -8.90
C LYS A 100 -13.64 1.10 -8.13
N ARG A 101 -13.18 1.85 -7.12
CA ARG A 101 -14.04 2.78 -6.38
C ARG A 101 -14.58 3.90 -7.28
N ALA A 102 -13.76 4.43 -8.19
CA ALA A 102 -14.20 5.43 -9.16
C ALA A 102 -15.14 4.85 -10.23
N GLU A 103 -15.00 3.57 -10.56
CA GLU A 103 -15.96 2.84 -11.41
C GLU A 103 -17.32 2.71 -10.74
N ILE A 104 -17.38 2.34 -9.44
CA ILE A 104 -18.64 2.32 -8.68
C ILE A 104 -19.28 3.70 -8.64
N HIS A 105 -18.49 4.75 -8.39
CA HIS A 105 -19.00 6.12 -8.36
C HIS A 105 -19.63 6.52 -9.71
N ARG A 106 -18.96 6.24 -10.84
CA ARG A 106 -19.52 6.49 -12.18
C ARG A 106 -20.80 5.71 -12.41
N LYS A 107 -20.83 4.42 -12.02
CA LYS A 107 -22.04 3.60 -12.12
C LYS A 107 -23.21 4.20 -11.34
N MET A 108 -22.96 4.80 -10.17
CA MET A 108 -23.99 5.49 -9.39
C MET A 108 -24.48 6.77 -10.08
N GLU A 109 -23.58 7.56 -10.66
CA GLU A 109 -23.90 8.82 -11.37
C GLU A 109 -24.67 8.58 -12.67
N ASP A 110 -24.39 7.47 -13.37
CA ASP A 110 -25.00 7.12 -14.66
C ASP A 110 -26.40 6.48 -14.51
N LEU A 111 -26.90 6.28 -13.28
CA LEU A 111 -28.23 5.69 -13.06
C LEU A 111 -29.36 6.67 -13.46
N PRO A 112 -30.39 6.21 -14.18
CA PRO A 112 -31.54 7.06 -14.49
C PRO A 112 -32.33 7.41 -13.22
N GLU A 113 -32.92 8.61 -13.14
CA GLU A 113 -33.68 9.13 -11.98
C GLU A 113 -35.00 8.38 -11.66
N GLN A 114 -35.23 7.18 -12.18
CA GLN A 114 -36.47 6.43 -11.94
C GLN A 114 -36.50 5.78 -10.55
N GLU A 115 -37.67 5.80 -9.90
CA GLU A 115 -37.98 5.19 -8.58
C GLU A 115 -37.60 3.70 -8.45
N LYS A 116 -37.37 2.98 -9.56
CA LYS A 116 -37.04 1.55 -9.57
C LYS A 116 -35.56 1.23 -9.35
N ASN A 117 -34.70 2.23 -9.20
CA ASN A 117 -33.25 2.02 -9.03
C ASN A 117 -32.80 1.95 -7.57
N THR A 118 -33.71 2.01 -6.60
CA THR A 118 -33.34 1.97 -5.16
C THR A 118 -32.51 0.74 -4.80
N ASP A 119 -32.89 -0.44 -5.31
CA ASP A 119 -32.18 -1.68 -5.01
C ASP A 119 -30.77 -1.70 -5.64
N VAL A 120 -30.62 -1.11 -6.84
CA VAL A 120 -29.34 -1.01 -7.54
C VAL A 120 -28.41 0.00 -6.85
N VAL A 121 -28.97 1.11 -6.36
CA VAL A 121 -28.23 2.10 -5.57
C VAL A 121 -27.73 1.46 -4.27
N ASP A 122 -28.59 0.74 -3.55
CA ASP A 122 -28.22 0.05 -2.31
C ASP A 122 -27.10 -0.98 -2.55
N GLU A 123 -27.16 -1.74 -3.64
CA GLU A 123 -26.10 -2.69 -4.01
C GLU A 123 -24.77 -1.98 -4.31
N LEU A 124 -24.80 -0.89 -5.08
CA LEU A 124 -23.60 -0.09 -5.36
C LEU A 124 -23.05 0.55 -4.08
N GLU A 125 -23.90 1.01 -3.15
CA GLU A 125 -23.48 1.55 -1.84
C GLU A 125 -22.74 0.49 -1.04
N ILE A 126 -23.26 -0.75 -0.99
CA ILE A 126 -22.61 -1.88 -0.31
C ILE A 126 -21.24 -2.14 -0.93
N GLN A 127 -21.14 -2.26 -2.25
CA GLN A 127 -19.87 -2.48 -2.95
C GLN A 127 -18.87 -1.33 -2.67
N TYR A 128 -19.35 -0.08 -2.61
CA TYR A 128 -18.52 1.07 -2.28
C TYR A 128 -17.91 0.93 -0.87
N TYR A 129 -18.72 0.55 0.13
CA TYR A 129 -18.22 0.32 1.49
C TYR A 129 -17.20 -0.82 1.54
N GLU A 130 -17.44 -1.92 0.85
CA GLU A 130 -16.49 -3.05 0.78
C GLU A 130 -15.13 -2.62 0.22
N ILE A 131 -15.12 -1.91 -0.92
CA ILE A 131 -13.88 -1.39 -1.50
C ILE A 131 -13.22 -0.37 -0.58
N GLN A 132 -13.99 0.48 0.10
CA GLN A 132 -13.45 1.46 1.04
C GLN A 132 -12.79 0.78 2.26
N LEU A 133 -13.35 -0.33 2.74
CA LEU A 133 -12.74 -1.14 3.79
C LEU A 133 -11.45 -1.80 3.33
N GLU A 134 -11.42 -2.38 2.12
CA GLU A 134 -10.22 -2.96 1.52
C GLU A 134 -9.13 -1.88 1.32
N LEU A 135 -9.50 -0.67 0.89
CA LEU A 135 -8.59 0.47 0.79
C LEU A 135 -7.96 0.83 2.13
N TYR A 136 -8.72 0.78 3.23
CA TYR A 136 -8.16 1.01 4.56
C TYR A 136 -7.16 -0.07 4.97
N GLU A 137 -7.44 -1.34 4.64
CA GLU A 137 -6.52 -2.46 4.91
C GLU A 137 -5.21 -2.31 4.12
N VAL A 138 -5.30 -2.00 2.82
CA VAL A 138 -4.12 -1.74 1.99
C VAL A 138 -3.33 -0.53 2.50
N LYS A 139 -4.00 0.58 2.86
CA LYS A 139 -3.34 1.75 3.46
C LYS A 139 -2.66 1.42 4.79
N PHE A 140 -3.23 0.52 5.59
CA PHE A 140 -2.62 0.07 6.83
C PHE A 140 -1.34 -0.73 6.56
N GLU A 141 -1.36 -1.63 5.57
CA GLU A 141 -0.17 -2.36 5.13
C GLU A 141 0.90 -1.41 4.54
N ILE A 142 0.51 -0.40 3.76
CA ILE A 142 1.43 0.66 3.30
C ILE A 142 2.16 1.28 4.48
N LEU A 143 1.42 1.78 5.49
CA LEU A 143 2.02 2.41 6.66
C LEU A 143 2.90 1.46 7.46
N LYS A 144 2.50 0.18 7.56
CA LYS A 144 3.30 -0.87 8.23
C LYS A 144 4.61 -1.12 7.51
N TYR A 145 4.63 -1.20 6.18
CA TYR A 145 5.89 -1.36 5.43
C TYR A 145 6.73 -0.08 5.41
N GLU A 146 6.12 1.11 5.40
CA GLU A 146 6.85 2.36 5.65
C GLU A 146 7.56 2.34 7.01
N GLU A 147 6.90 1.83 8.06
CA GLU A 147 7.49 1.67 9.39
C GLU A 147 8.61 0.63 9.42
N ILE A 148 8.41 -0.55 8.81
CA ILE A 148 9.42 -1.61 8.72
C ILE A 148 10.69 -1.11 8.01
N LEU A 149 10.54 -0.27 6.98
CA LEU A 149 11.68 0.35 6.30
C LEU A 149 12.50 1.21 7.27
N LEU A 150 11.84 2.07 8.05
CA LEU A 150 12.52 2.92 9.04
C LEU A 150 13.17 2.09 10.15
N ILE A 151 12.49 1.05 10.64
CA ILE A 151 13.05 0.14 11.66
C ILE A 151 14.29 -0.56 11.12
N THR A 152 14.23 -1.11 9.91
CA THR A 152 15.38 -1.80 9.31
C THR A 152 16.56 -0.86 9.10
N GLN A 153 16.31 0.39 8.69
CA GLN A 153 17.34 1.42 8.59
C GLN A 153 17.91 1.80 9.96
N LEU A 154 17.07 1.97 10.98
CA LEU A 154 17.49 2.25 12.35
C LEU A 154 18.37 1.14 12.90
N ASP A 155 18.01 -0.13 12.69
CA ASP A 155 18.79 -1.28 13.15
C ASP A 155 20.16 -1.30 12.47
N SER A 156 20.21 -1.01 11.16
CA SER A 156 21.46 -0.94 10.39
C SER A 156 22.37 0.20 10.90
N ILE A 157 21.81 1.39 11.16
CA ILE A 157 22.59 2.54 11.66
C ILE A 157 23.07 2.29 13.09
N LYS A 158 22.23 1.73 13.97
CA LYS A 158 22.64 1.37 15.34
C LYS A 158 23.78 0.36 15.35
N ARG A 159 23.74 -0.62 14.43
CA ARG A 159 24.85 -1.55 14.23
C ARG A 159 26.12 -0.82 13.76
N LEU A 160 26.01 0.07 12.78
CA LEU A 160 27.17 0.86 12.30
C LEU A 160 27.79 1.74 13.39
N ILE A 161 26.97 2.37 14.24
CA ILE A 161 27.46 3.12 15.41
C ILE A 161 28.26 2.19 16.31
N LYS A 162 27.70 1.02 16.64
CA LYS A 162 28.36 0.04 17.49
C LYS A 162 29.68 -0.46 16.90
N ASP A 163 29.71 -0.79 15.60
CA ASP A 163 30.94 -1.23 14.91
C ASP A 163 32.04 -0.17 14.99
N LYS A 164 31.67 1.11 14.89
CA LYS A 164 32.59 2.26 14.96
C LYS A 164 33.08 2.52 16.39
N GLU A 165 32.21 2.32 17.38
CA GLU A 165 32.58 2.42 18.81
C GLU A 165 33.49 1.26 19.24
N GLU A 166 33.34 0.09 18.64
CA GLU A 166 34.15 -1.11 18.90
C GLU A 166 35.40 -1.21 17.99
N GLU A 167 35.65 -0.21 17.13
CA GLU A 167 36.81 -0.17 16.23
C GLU A 167 38.11 0.01 17.04
N VAL A 168 38.88 -1.07 17.17
CA VAL A 168 40.17 -1.05 17.89
C VAL A 168 41.25 -0.51 16.96
N VAL A 169 41.75 0.69 17.26
CA VAL A 169 42.89 1.29 16.58
C VAL A 169 44.18 0.81 17.25
N TYR A 170 44.99 0.04 16.52
CA TYR A 170 46.34 -0.31 16.94
C TYR A 170 47.30 0.79 16.53
N TYR A 171 47.86 1.49 17.51
CA TYR A 171 48.95 2.43 17.28
C TYR A 171 50.28 1.67 17.30
N ASP A 172 51.16 1.93 16.33
CA ASP A 172 52.54 1.45 16.41
C ASP A 172 53.21 2.03 17.66
N PRO A 173 54.05 1.25 18.38
CA PRO A 173 54.82 1.77 19.50
C PRO A 173 55.71 2.91 19.01
N CYS A 174 55.52 4.12 19.55
CA CYS A 174 56.45 5.22 19.30
C CYS A 174 57.75 4.93 20.06
N GLU A 175 58.88 4.99 19.35
CA GLU A 175 60.20 4.70 19.92
C GLU A 175 60.82 5.95 20.55
N SER A 176 60.33 7.16 20.22
CA SER A 176 60.82 8.42 20.81
C SER A 176 59.72 9.41 21.26
N PRO A 177 60.03 10.31 22.23
CA PRO A 177 59.11 11.37 22.66
C PRO A 177 58.81 12.41 21.57
N GLU A 178 59.71 12.61 20.59
CA GLU A 178 59.48 13.53 19.47
C GLU A 178 58.41 13.00 18.49
N GLU A 179 58.31 11.67 18.31
CA GLU A 179 57.29 11.02 17.48
C GLU A 179 55.88 11.20 18.04
N LEU A 180 55.74 11.11 19.38
CA LEU A 180 54.49 11.40 20.10
C LEU A 180 54.05 12.86 19.94
N GLY A 181 55.00 13.80 19.97
CA GLY A 181 54.74 15.23 19.76
C GLY A 181 54.31 15.55 18.33
N ALA A 182 54.89 14.88 17.34
CA ALA A 182 54.53 15.03 15.93
C ALA A 182 53.10 14.51 15.62
N LEU A 183 52.67 13.44 16.29
CA LEU A 183 51.31 12.90 16.23
C LEU A 183 50.28 13.82 16.91
N ALA A 184 50.63 14.42 18.05
CA ALA A 184 49.74 15.34 18.78
C ALA A 184 49.52 16.68 18.05
N GLY A 185 50.51 17.16 17.28
CA GLY A 185 50.40 18.36 16.44
C GLY A 185 49.60 18.13 15.15
N ALA A 186 49.45 16.88 14.71
CA ALA A 186 48.60 16.48 13.59
C ALA A 186 47.15 16.31 14.03
N ALA A 187 46.55 17.36 14.63
CA ALA A 187 45.14 17.46 15.01
C ALA A 187 44.18 17.50 13.80
N GLY A 188 44.50 16.74 12.76
CA GLY A 188 43.83 16.66 11.47
C GLY A 188 44.15 15.35 10.74
N LEU A 189 44.29 14.24 11.47
CA LEU A 189 44.22 12.91 10.84
C LEU A 189 42.83 12.73 10.17
N PRO A 190 42.77 12.11 8.98
CA PRO A 190 41.54 12.02 8.21
C PRO A 190 40.52 11.12 8.93
N GLY A 191 39.43 11.74 9.40
CA GLY A 191 38.24 11.07 9.93
C GLY A 191 38.23 10.97 11.45
N ASP A 192 37.72 12.01 12.14
CA ASP A 192 37.37 11.91 13.56
C ASP A 192 36.18 10.92 13.71
N PRO A 193 36.39 9.71 14.29
CA PRO A 193 35.32 8.73 14.46
C PRO A 193 34.16 9.30 15.29
N SER A 194 34.44 10.28 16.17
CA SER A 194 33.42 10.99 16.95
C SER A 194 32.45 11.77 16.08
N ALA A 195 32.92 12.37 14.98
CA ALA A 195 32.08 13.14 14.06
C ALA A 195 31.13 12.25 13.26
N GLU A 196 31.61 11.09 12.78
CA GLU A 196 30.79 10.11 12.06
C GLU A 196 29.68 9.53 12.95
N VAL A 197 30.03 9.12 14.19
CA VAL A 197 29.06 8.60 15.17
C VAL A 197 27.99 9.64 15.53
N LYS A 198 28.37 10.92 15.66
CA LYS A 198 27.41 12.02 15.87
C LYS A 198 26.45 12.19 14.70
N GLU A 199 26.91 12.06 13.46
CA GLU A 199 26.03 12.15 12.29
C GLU A 199 25.06 10.96 12.21
N LEU A 200 25.55 9.73 12.43
CA LEU A 200 24.70 8.53 12.48
C LEU A 200 23.65 8.64 13.59
N SER A 201 24.02 9.17 14.76
CA SER A 201 23.10 9.42 15.87
C SER A 201 22.02 10.45 15.49
N ARG A 202 22.41 11.52 14.79
CA ARG A 202 21.47 12.53 14.25
C ARG A 202 20.51 11.90 13.24
N GLN A 203 20.99 11.00 12.38
CA GLN A 203 20.15 10.24 11.44
C GLN A 203 19.14 9.35 12.17
N CYS A 204 19.56 8.63 13.21
CA CYS A 204 18.66 7.85 14.06
C CYS A 204 17.51 8.71 14.62
N GLY A 205 17.82 9.89 15.16
CA GLY A 205 16.80 10.82 15.68
C GLY A 205 15.78 11.26 14.61
N ARG A 206 16.22 11.50 13.37
CA ARG A 206 15.33 11.83 12.24
C ARG A 206 14.41 10.66 11.89
N LEU A 207 14.95 9.45 11.79
CA LEU A 207 14.19 8.24 11.46
C LEU A 207 13.18 7.88 12.56
N GLU A 208 13.55 8.02 13.83
CA GLU A 208 12.65 7.83 14.98
C GLU A 208 11.49 8.83 14.97
N SER A 209 11.78 10.11 14.70
CA SER A 209 10.74 11.13 14.55
C SER A 209 9.78 10.81 13.40
N GLN A 210 10.31 10.31 12.28
CA GLN A 210 9.48 9.87 11.15
C GLN A 210 8.64 8.64 11.52
N ARG A 211 9.20 7.68 12.27
CA ARG A 211 8.48 6.51 12.78
C ARG A 211 7.30 6.93 13.65
N GLY A 212 7.51 7.88 14.58
CA GLY A 212 6.45 8.44 15.42
C GLY A 212 5.31 9.05 14.61
N ARG A 213 5.61 9.77 13.51
CA ARG A 213 4.58 10.30 12.59
C ARG A 213 3.77 9.20 11.90
N ILE A 214 4.41 8.08 11.52
CA ILE A 214 3.71 6.93 10.94
C ILE A 214 2.80 6.26 11.98
N CYS A 215 3.27 6.07 13.21
CA CYS A 215 2.45 5.51 14.29
C CYS A 215 1.17 6.35 14.52
N ALA A 216 1.28 7.68 14.53
CA ALA A 216 0.12 8.57 14.64
C ALA A 216 -0.83 8.44 13.43
N ARG A 217 -0.30 8.31 12.20
CA ARG A 217 -1.10 8.05 11.00
C ARG A 217 -1.84 6.71 11.10
N ARG A 218 -1.18 5.64 11.56
CA ARG A 218 -1.79 4.31 11.75
C ARG A 218 -2.92 4.34 12.76
N ALA A 219 -2.75 5.05 13.88
CA ALA A 219 -3.80 5.22 14.89
C ALA A 219 -5.03 5.93 14.31
N ARG A 220 -4.83 7.05 13.59
CA ARG A 220 -5.93 7.76 12.91
C ARG A 220 -6.62 6.90 11.85
N LEU A 221 -5.87 6.11 11.10
CA LEU A 221 -6.42 5.23 10.08
C LEU A 221 -7.29 4.13 10.68
N ARG A 222 -6.85 3.53 11.80
CA ARG A 222 -7.63 2.53 12.54
C ARG A 222 -8.98 3.07 12.97
N ASN A 223 -9.00 4.25 13.60
CA ASN A 223 -10.26 4.89 14.01
C ASN A 223 -11.22 5.12 12.83
N ARG A 224 -10.70 5.54 11.66
CA ARG A 224 -11.52 5.71 10.44
C ARG A 224 -12.03 4.38 9.89
N GLN A 225 -11.22 3.33 9.94
CA GLN A 225 -11.62 2.00 9.51
C GLN A 225 -12.74 1.46 10.41
N ASP A 226 -12.60 1.60 11.73
CA ASP A 226 -13.61 1.17 12.70
C ASP A 226 -14.94 1.91 12.49
N GLN A 227 -14.89 3.23 12.29
CA GLN A 227 -16.08 4.02 11.91
C GLN A 227 -16.71 3.54 10.60
N CYS A 228 -15.90 3.24 9.58
CA CYS A 228 -16.39 2.74 8.30
C CYS A 228 -17.06 1.37 8.44
N ARG A 229 -16.48 0.47 9.24
CA ARG A 229 -17.04 -0.86 9.54
C ARG A 229 -18.39 -0.75 10.24
N GLU A 230 -18.49 0.17 11.19
CA GLU A 230 -19.75 0.41 11.90
C GLU A 230 -20.84 0.93 10.97
N ASN A 231 -20.53 1.93 10.14
CA ASN A 231 -21.48 2.47 9.15
C ASN A 231 -21.92 1.41 8.13
N HIS A 232 -20.98 0.59 7.64
CA HIS A 232 -21.30 -0.50 6.73
C HIS A 232 -22.22 -1.54 7.39
N ARG A 233 -21.96 -1.90 8.65
CA ARG A 233 -22.83 -2.81 9.43
C ARG A 233 -24.24 -2.26 9.58
N LEU A 234 -24.38 -0.98 9.94
CA LEU A 234 -25.67 -0.29 10.06
C LEU A 234 -26.43 -0.32 8.72
N ARG A 235 -25.74 -0.08 7.61
CA ARG A 235 -26.34 -0.13 6.27
C ARG A 235 -26.87 -1.52 5.91
N LEU A 236 -26.10 -2.57 6.19
CA LEU A 236 -26.56 -3.95 5.97
C LEU A 236 -27.79 -4.29 6.82
N GLN A 237 -27.83 -3.84 8.08
CA GLN A 237 -28.98 -4.05 8.96
C GLN A 237 -30.24 -3.36 8.44
N LEU A 238 -30.12 -2.11 8.00
CA LEU A 238 -31.25 -1.36 7.41
C LEU A 238 -31.77 -2.03 6.13
N ALA A 239 -30.87 -2.51 5.26
CA ALA A 239 -31.25 -3.24 4.05
C ALA A 239 -32.02 -4.52 4.39
N GLU A 240 -31.53 -5.31 5.36
CA GLU A 240 -32.24 -6.52 5.83
C GLU A 240 -33.61 -6.21 6.43
N GLU A 241 -33.73 -5.15 7.22
CA GLU A 241 -34.99 -4.73 7.84
C GLU A 241 -36.00 -4.27 6.80
N SER A 242 -35.56 -3.49 5.81
CA SER A 242 -36.38 -3.05 4.67
C SER A 242 -36.95 -4.26 3.92
N VAL A 243 -36.10 -5.24 3.60
CA VAL A 243 -36.50 -6.49 2.95
C VAL A 243 -37.51 -7.26 3.80
N LYS A 244 -37.28 -7.38 5.11
CA LYS A 244 -38.24 -8.05 6.03
C LYS A 244 -39.59 -7.34 6.05
N HIS A 245 -39.61 -6.01 6.09
CA HIS A 245 -40.85 -5.22 6.06
C HIS A 245 -41.60 -5.41 4.73
N PHE A 246 -40.88 -5.34 3.60
CA PHE A 246 -41.47 -5.59 2.29
C PHE A 246 -42.14 -6.97 2.21
N HIS A 247 -41.46 -8.02 2.66
CA HIS A 247 -42.03 -9.39 2.68
C HIS A 247 -43.26 -9.50 3.58
N GLN A 248 -43.28 -8.81 4.73
CA GLN A 248 -44.45 -8.78 5.62
C GLN A 248 -45.63 -8.09 4.94
N HIS A 249 -45.43 -6.91 4.36
CA HIS A 249 -46.47 -6.17 3.63
C HIS A 249 -46.99 -6.98 2.44
N HIS A 250 -46.11 -7.57 1.64
CA HIS A 250 -46.47 -8.41 0.49
C HIS A 250 -47.28 -9.63 0.94
N ARG A 251 -46.86 -10.32 2.00
CA ARG A 251 -47.61 -11.47 2.55
C ARG A 251 -49.00 -11.07 3.03
N ILE A 252 -49.16 -9.90 3.64
CA ILE A 252 -50.47 -9.38 4.06
C ILE A 252 -51.33 -9.06 2.83
N GLN A 253 -50.76 -8.43 1.80
CA GLN A 253 -51.45 -8.10 0.56
C GLN A 253 -51.95 -9.36 -0.15
N VAL A 254 -51.09 -10.36 -0.36
CA VAL A 254 -51.46 -11.65 -0.97
C VAL A 254 -52.58 -12.34 -0.21
N LYS A 255 -52.58 -12.26 1.13
CA LYS A 255 -53.69 -12.80 1.95
C LYS A 255 -55.00 -12.06 1.73
N ARG A 256 -54.96 -10.71 1.65
CA ARG A 256 -56.15 -9.90 1.36
C ARG A 256 -56.72 -10.17 -0.03
N ASP A 257 -55.86 -10.33 -1.02
CA ASP A 257 -56.28 -10.59 -2.39
C ASP A 257 -56.94 -11.97 -2.52
N LYS A 258 -56.39 -13.00 -1.85
CA LYS A 258 -57.03 -14.32 -1.75
C LYS A 258 -58.40 -14.28 -1.08
N MET A 259 -58.55 -13.53 0.01
CA MET A 259 -59.86 -13.37 0.66
C MET A 259 -60.89 -12.70 -0.25
N LYS A 260 -60.49 -11.69 -1.03
CA LYS A 260 -61.38 -11.03 -2.00
C LYS A 260 -61.79 -11.96 -3.15
N GLU A 261 -60.88 -12.81 -3.63
CA GLU A 261 -61.21 -13.83 -4.63
C GLU A 261 -62.16 -14.91 -4.11
N GLU A 262 -62.05 -15.27 -2.83
CA GLU A 262 -62.95 -16.20 -2.16
C GLU A 262 -64.34 -15.59 -1.92
N GLU A 263 -64.44 -14.29 -1.61
CA GLU A 263 -65.72 -13.56 -1.45
C GLU A 263 -66.45 -13.29 -2.78
N GLN A 264 -65.75 -13.35 -3.91
CA GLN A 264 -66.33 -13.15 -5.25
C GLN A 264 -66.79 -14.46 -5.94
N LYS A 265 -66.66 -15.60 -5.27
CA LYS A 265 -67.17 -16.92 -5.70
C LYS A 265 -68.43 -17.31 -4.96
#